data_AF-A0A7W1Z0I9-F1
#
_entry.id   AF-A0A7W1Z0I9-F1
#
_cell.length_a   1.000
_cell.length_b   1.000
_cell.length_c   1.000
_cell.angle_alpha   90.00
_cell.angle_beta   90.00
_cell.angle_gamma   90.00
#
_symmetry.space_group_name_H-M   'P 1'
#
loop_
_entity.id
_entity.type
_entity.pdbx_description
1 polymer ?
#
loop_
_entity_poly.entity_id
_entity_poly.type
_entity_poly.pdbx_seq_one_letter_code
_entity_poly.pdbx_strand_id
1 'polypeptide(L)' 'MAIDKLFPVDISTWQVRDGKLYLNLNPDILKKFNADLKGNVAKADQNWPGLVKKDGK' A
#
# COMPACT_ATOMS: atom_id res chain seq x y z
N MET A 1 14.99 -8.37 3.62
CA MET A 1 14.08 -9.01 4.61
C MET A 1 13.97 -8.06 5.79
N ALA A 2 12.76 -7.63 6.14
CA ALA A 2 12.49 -6.86 7.37
C ALA A 2 11.62 -7.75 8.27
N ILE A 3 12.26 -8.68 8.95
CA ILE A 3 11.67 -9.45 10.05
C ILE A 3 12.14 -8.68 11.30
N ASP A 4 11.19 -8.22 12.13
CA ASP A 4 11.38 -7.45 13.39
C ASP A 4 11.70 -5.93 13.31
N LYS A 5 11.30 -5.24 12.23
CA LYS A 5 11.28 -3.76 12.22
C LYS A 5 9.85 -3.22 12.27
N LEU A 6 9.48 -2.59 13.38
CA LEU A 6 8.34 -1.68 13.41
C LEU A 6 8.74 -0.43 12.62
N PHE A 7 8.04 -0.19 11.51
CA PHE A 7 8.17 1.07 10.80
C PHE A 7 7.19 2.08 11.39
N PRO A 8 7.62 3.30 11.74
CA PRO A 8 6.69 4.35 12.10
C PRO A 8 5.84 4.67 10.87
N VAL A 9 4.54 4.34 10.96
CA VAL A 9 3.56 4.66 9.93
C VAL A 9 3.03 6.06 10.22
N ASP A 10 3.13 6.95 9.25
CA ASP A 10 2.43 8.22 9.29
C ASP A 10 0.98 8.01 8.88
N ILE A 11 0.09 7.96 9.88
CA ILE A 11 -1.34 7.71 9.64
C ILE A 11 -1.99 8.79 8.81
N SER A 12 -1.43 10.01 8.71
CA SER A 12 -2.02 11.11 7.93
C SER A 12 -1.97 10.89 6.41
N THR A 13 -1.26 9.86 5.97
CA THR A 13 -1.06 9.53 4.55
C THR A 13 -2.19 8.71 3.93
N TRP A 14 -3.31 8.55 4.64
CA TRP A 14 -4.47 7.84 4.11
C TRP A 14 -5.17 8.62 2.98
N GLN A 15 -5.79 7.90 2.06
CA GLN A 15 -6.65 8.46 1.03
C GLN A 15 -7.74 7.47 0.64
N VAL A 16 -8.94 7.97 0.30
CA VAL A 16 -10.02 7.17 -0.29
C VAL A 16 -10.13 7.51 -1.77
N ARG A 17 -10.01 6.49 -2.64
CA ARG A 17 -10.14 6.63 -4.11
C ARG A 17 -10.97 5.47 -4.64
N ASP A 18 -11.94 5.76 -5.49
CA ASP A 18 -12.78 4.75 -6.13
C ASP A 18 -13.38 3.71 -5.16
N GLY A 19 -13.78 4.18 -3.97
CA GLY A 19 -14.34 3.34 -2.91
C GLY A 19 -13.33 2.47 -2.14
N LYS A 20 -12.03 2.57 -2.43
CA LYS A 20 -10.95 1.87 -1.73
C LYS A 20 -10.18 2.82 -0.80
N LEU A 21 -9.84 2.35 0.41
CA LEU A 21 -8.95 3.04 1.34
C LEU A 21 -7.50 2.62 1.07
N TYR A 22 -6.63 3.60 0.85
CA TYR A 22 -5.19 3.41 0.72
C TYR A 22 -4.51 4.08 1.91
N LEU A 23 -3.60 3.36 2.56
CA LEU A 23 -2.71 3.90 3.59
C LEU A 23 -1.28 3.64 3.13
N ASN A 24 -0.50 4.72 2.98
CA ASN A 24 0.91 4.62 2.62
C ASN A 24 1.78 4.68 3.88
N LEU A 25 3.05 4.28 3.77
CA LEU A 25 3.92 4.21 4.94
C LEU A 25 4.27 5.59 5.51
N ASN A 26 4.57 6.54 4.62
CA ASN A 26 5.02 7.89 4.94
C ASN A 26 4.76 8.83 3.74
N PRO A 27 4.95 10.16 3.91
CA PRO A 27 4.67 11.14 2.85
C PRO A 27 5.45 10.92 1.54
N ASP A 28 6.68 10.42 1.61
CA ASP A 28 7.50 10.14 0.41
C ASP A 28 6.94 8.98 -0.40
N ILE A 29 6.48 7.91 0.27
CA ILE A 29 5.80 6.79 -0.38
C ILE A 29 4.45 7.24 -0.95
N LEU A 30 3.69 8.08 -0.24
CA LEU A 30 2.45 8.66 -0.75
C LEU A 30 2.69 9.44 -2.06
N LYS A 31 3.73 10.28 -2.09
CA LYS A 31 4.10 11.04 -3.29
C LYS A 31 4.45 10.12 -4.47
N LYS A 32 5.27 9.10 -4.24
CA LYS A 32 5.64 8.11 -5.27
C LYS A 32 4.44 7.28 -5.73
N PHE A 33 3.57 6.91 -4.80
CA PHE A 33 2.36 6.16 -5.10
C PHE A 33 1.41 6.97 -5.99
N ASN A 34 1.21 8.26 -5.66
CA ASN A 34 0.35 9.17 -6.42
C ASN A 34 0.93 9.58 -7.77
N ALA A 35 2.26 9.56 -7.94
CA ALA A 35 2.90 9.82 -9.23
C ALA A 35 2.48 8.81 -10.32
N ASP A 36 2.13 7.58 -9.93
CA ASP A 36 1.55 6.57 -10.81
C ASP A 36 0.46 5.76 -10.09
N LEU A 37 -0.64 6.44 -9.74
CA LEU A 37 -1.73 5.81 -8.98
C LEU A 37 -2.28 4.58 -9.72
N LYS A 38 -2.58 4.72 -11.02
CA LYS A 38 -3.20 3.65 -11.82
C LYS A 38 -2.29 2.44 -11.94
N GLY A 39 -1.00 2.63 -12.24
CA GLY A 39 -0.05 1.54 -12.36
C GLY A 39 0.20 0.83 -11.03
N ASN A 40 0.26 1.58 -9.92
CA ASN A 40 0.42 0.99 -8.59
C ASN A 40 -0.83 0.20 -8.14
N VAL A 41 -2.03 0.71 -8.43
CA VAL A 41 -3.29 -0.03 -8.16
C VAL A 41 -3.38 -1.29 -9.01
N ALA A 42 -3.05 -1.23 -10.29
CA ALA A 42 -3.07 -2.42 -11.17
C ALA A 42 -2.10 -3.51 -10.67
N LYS A 43 -0.89 -3.12 -10.23
CA LYS A 43 0.06 -4.05 -9.60
C LYS A 43 -0.49 -4.62 -8.30
N ALA A 44 -1.16 -3.82 -7.47
CA ALA A 44 -1.77 -4.31 -6.23
C ALA A 44 -2.88 -5.34 -6.52
N ASP A 45 -3.81 -5.02 -7.43
CA ASP A 45 -4.91 -5.91 -7.82
C ASP A 45 -4.39 -7.25 -8.39
N GLN A 46 -3.25 -7.25 -9.10
CA GLN A 46 -2.60 -8.48 -9.60
C GLN A 46 -1.92 -9.30 -8.49
N ASN A 47 -1.18 -8.64 -7.58
CA ASN A 47 -0.28 -9.34 -6.66
C ASN A 47 -0.92 -9.68 -5.31
N TRP A 48 -1.78 -8.81 -4.77
CA TRP A 48 -2.38 -8.98 -3.44
C TRP A 48 -3.22 -10.25 -3.30
N PRO A 49 -4.05 -10.67 -4.27
CA PRO A 49 -4.80 -11.92 -4.14
C PRO A 49 -3.90 -13.14 -3.91
N GLY A 50 -2.71 -13.16 -4.51
CA GLY A 50 -1.73 -14.24 -4.30
C GLY A 50 -1.13 -14.21 -2.89
N LEU A 51 -0.80 -13.02 -2.38
CA LEU A 51 -0.30 -12.85 -1.01
C LEU A 51 -1.35 -13.21 0.04
N VAL A 52 -2.60 -12.80 -0.16
CA VAL A 52 -3.71 -13.16 0.75
C VAL A 52 -3.94 -14.66 0.76
N LYS A 53 -3.88 -15.34 -0.40
CA LYS A 53 -4.00 -16.81 -0.43
C LYS A 53 -2.86 -17.51 0.30
N LYS A 54 -1.65 -16.94 0.27
CA LYS A 54 -0.44 -17.54 0.84
C LYS A 54 -0.33 -17.29 2.35
N ASP A 55 -0.59 -16.05 2.77
CA ASP A 55 -0.24 -15.53 4.09
C ASP A 55 -1.43 -14.87 4.81
N GLY A 56 -2.62 -14.84 4.19
CA GLY A 56 -3.85 -14.34 4.81
C GLY A 56 -4.23 -15.22 5.99
N LYS A 57 -4.32 -14.61 7.17
CA LYS A 57 -4.78 -15.27 8.40
C LYS A 57 -6.29 -15.16 8.54
#